data_AF-A0A084Y3I9-F1
#
_entry.id   AF-A0A084Y3I9-F1
#
_cell.length_a   1.000
_cell.length_b   1.000
_cell.length_c   1.000
_cell.angle_alpha   90.00
_cell.angle_beta   90.00
_cell.angle_gamma   90.00
#
_symmetry.space_group_name_H-M   'P 1'
#
loop_
_entity.id
_entity.type
_entity.pdbx_description
1 polymer ?
#
loop_
_entity_poly.entity_id
_entity_poly.type
_entity_poly.pdbx_seq_one_letter_code
_entity_poly.pdbx_strand_id
1 'polypeptide(L)'
;MNIAACPAEVSRGRVIAEQQYGFVDGGKLTARQEKFVEHCALSGNATEAARLAGYAEKSAKVMACRLTKDNRIAARIASRRAENAAKFEITKEEVIAGILSAIEMALEQQNPAAMISGLVQIGKLCGFYEPEVRRIELSGSAERLQAKFAAMSDDELLELAARSSHRGLI
;
A
#
# COMPACT_ATOMS: atom_id res chain seq x y z
N MET A 1 -29.53 20.16 -8.33
CA MET A 1 -28.50 20.80 -9.18
C MET A 1 -27.35 19.82 -9.25
N ASN A 2 -27.19 19.16 -10.39
CA ASN A 2 -26.23 18.07 -10.56
C ASN A 2 -24.88 18.69 -10.95
N ILE A 3 -23.96 18.81 -10.00
CA ILE A 3 -22.60 19.28 -10.27
C ILE A 3 -21.85 18.09 -10.84
N ALA A 4 -21.93 17.93 -12.17
CA ALA A 4 -21.06 17.02 -12.88
C ALA A 4 -19.61 17.41 -12.55
N ALA A 5 -18.92 16.57 -11.78
CA ALA A 5 -17.50 16.75 -11.50
C ALA A 5 -16.75 16.93 -12.82
N CYS A 6 -16.06 18.05 -12.93
CA CYS A 6 -15.37 18.47 -14.14
C CYS A 6 -14.25 17.45 -14.46
N PRO A 7 -14.05 17.02 -15.73
CA PRO A 7 -13.03 16.02 -16.10
C PRO A 7 -11.59 16.36 -15.63
N ALA A 8 -11.34 17.63 -15.31
CA ALA A 8 -10.07 18.14 -14.83
C ALA A 8 -9.71 17.73 -13.38
N GLU A 9 -10.69 17.39 -12.51
CA GLU A 9 -10.41 17.06 -11.11
C GLU A 9 -9.99 15.60 -10.92
N VAL A 10 -10.56 14.68 -11.70
CA VAL A 10 -10.10 13.27 -11.80
C VAL A 10 -8.64 13.20 -12.28
N SER A 11 -8.25 14.15 -13.13
CA SER A 11 -6.88 14.28 -13.63
C SER A 11 -5.90 14.72 -12.54
N ARG A 12 -6.29 15.59 -11.60
CA ARG A 12 -5.46 15.99 -10.45
C ARG A 12 -5.28 14.87 -9.42
N GLY A 13 -6.31 14.05 -9.21
CA GLY A 13 -6.23 12.86 -8.34
C GLY A 13 -5.25 11.80 -8.84
N ARG A 14 -5.09 11.69 -10.17
CA ARG A 14 -4.11 10.80 -10.79
C ARG A 14 -2.67 11.27 -10.57
N VAL A 15 -2.44 12.58 -10.66
CA VAL A 15 -1.11 13.20 -10.53
C VAL A 15 -0.55 13.10 -9.11
N ILE A 16 -1.40 13.22 -8.06
CA ILE A 16 -0.95 13.06 -6.66
C ILE A 16 -0.51 11.63 -6.31
N ALA A 17 -1.12 10.61 -6.94
CA ALA A 17 -0.70 9.22 -6.75
C ALA A 17 0.58 8.89 -7.52
N GLU A 18 0.76 9.47 -8.71
CA GLU A 18 1.94 9.31 -9.56
C GLU A 18 3.19 10.01 -8.98
N GLN A 19 3.02 11.12 -8.25
CA GLN A 19 4.13 11.83 -7.62
C GLN A 19 4.68 11.15 -6.35
N GLN A 20 3.86 10.37 -5.64
CA GLN A 20 4.28 9.71 -4.39
C GLN A 20 4.92 8.32 -4.62
N TYR A 21 4.64 7.68 -5.76
CA TYR A 21 5.22 6.39 -6.15
C TYR A 21 5.77 6.50 -7.57
N GLY A 22 7.06 6.80 -7.69
CA GLY A 22 7.75 7.04 -8.97
C GLY A 22 7.40 6.04 -10.08
N PHE A 23 7.39 6.56 -11.31
CA PHE A 23 7.16 5.90 -12.59
C PHE A 23 7.45 4.38 -12.57
N VAL A 24 6.40 3.56 -12.45
CA VAL A 24 6.51 2.10 -12.56
C VAL A 24 6.25 1.68 -13.99
N ASP A 25 7.26 1.14 -14.66
CA ASP A 25 7.16 0.58 -16.01
C ASP A 25 6.06 -0.50 -16.08
N GLY A 26 4.91 -0.11 -16.65
CA GLY A 26 4.32 -0.65 -17.88
C GLY A 26 3.92 -2.13 -17.97
N GLY A 27 4.17 -2.97 -16.96
CA GLY A 27 3.70 -4.35 -16.99
C GLY A 27 2.20 -4.44 -16.70
N LYS A 28 1.36 -4.59 -17.74
CA LYS A 28 -0.09 -4.78 -17.62
C LYS A 28 -0.40 -5.90 -16.61
N LEU A 29 -1.30 -5.61 -15.66
CA LEU A 29 -1.73 -6.58 -14.66
C LEU A 29 -2.42 -7.77 -15.34
N THR A 30 -2.14 -8.97 -14.84
CA THR A 30 -2.87 -10.17 -15.27
C THR A 30 -4.32 -10.12 -14.78
N ALA A 31 -5.23 -10.83 -15.45
CA ALA A 31 -6.65 -10.88 -15.05
C ALA A 31 -6.84 -11.32 -13.59
N ARG A 32 -5.96 -12.20 -13.08
CA ARG A 32 -6.01 -12.66 -11.69
C ARG A 32 -5.55 -11.58 -10.70
N GLN A 33 -4.51 -10.82 -11.06
CA GLN A 33 -4.06 -9.68 -10.24
C GLN A 33 -5.10 -8.56 -10.26
N GLU A 34 -5.80 -8.35 -11.37
CA GLU A 34 -6.88 -7.35 -11.42
C GLU A 34 -8.03 -7.75 -10.49
N LYS A 35 -8.47 -9.02 -10.49
CA LYS A 35 -9.46 -9.51 -9.50
C LYS A 35 -8.99 -9.33 -8.06
N PHE A 36 -7.69 -9.56 -7.81
CA PHE A 36 -7.11 -9.31 -6.49
C PHE A 36 -7.20 -7.83 -6.11
N VAL A 37 -6.87 -6.92 -7.02
CA VAL A 37 -7.02 -5.48 -6.83
C VAL A 37 -8.45 -5.12 -6.46
N GLU A 38 -9.44 -5.64 -7.20
CA GLU A 38 -10.86 -5.33 -6.95
C GLU A 38 -11.31 -5.75 -5.55
N HIS A 39 -11.03 -6.99 -5.17
CA HIS A 39 -11.41 -7.49 -3.85
C HIS A 39 -10.61 -6.83 -2.71
N CYS A 40 -9.33 -6.52 -2.94
CA CYS A 40 -8.47 -5.89 -1.93
C CYS A 40 -8.80 -4.40 -1.74
N ALA A 41 -9.22 -3.72 -2.81
CA ALA A 41 -9.68 -2.34 -2.75
C ALA A 41 -10.99 -2.22 -1.98
N LEU A 42 -11.90 -3.20 -2.12
CA LEU A 42 -13.20 -3.21 -1.45
C LEU A 42 -13.10 -3.64 0.03
N SER A 43 -12.44 -4.75 0.33
CA SER A 43 -12.47 -5.37 1.66
C SER A 43 -11.36 -4.91 2.60
N GLY A 44 -10.24 -4.39 2.08
CA GLY A 44 -9.03 -4.14 2.86
C GLY A 44 -8.31 -5.40 3.35
N ASN A 45 -8.86 -6.60 3.14
CA ASN A 45 -8.27 -7.87 3.55
C ASN A 45 -7.56 -8.54 2.36
N ALA A 46 -6.24 -8.42 2.32
CA ALA A 46 -5.44 -8.96 1.23
C ALA A 46 -5.49 -10.50 1.14
N THR A 47 -5.57 -11.22 2.27
CA THR A 47 -5.62 -12.70 2.24
C THR A 47 -6.94 -13.18 1.65
N GLU A 48 -8.04 -12.57 2.07
CA GLU A 48 -9.36 -12.88 1.52
C GLU A 48 -9.48 -12.48 0.05
N ALA A 49 -8.93 -11.32 -0.32
CA ALA A 49 -8.86 -10.88 -1.71
C ALA A 49 -8.10 -11.87 -2.60
N ALA A 50 -7.01 -12.48 -2.10
CA ALA A 50 -6.29 -13.51 -2.83
C ALA A 50 -7.16 -14.77 -3.05
N ARG A 51 -7.89 -15.21 -2.03
CA ARG A 51 -8.80 -16.36 -2.16
C ARG A 51 -9.89 -16.09 -3.21
N LEU A 52 -10.52 -14.92 -3.16
CA LEU A 52 -11.57 -14.51 -4.11
C LEU A 52 -11.04 -14.28 -5.53
N ALA A 53 -9.80 -13.81 -5.66
CA ALA A 53 -9.10 -13.74 -6.95
C ALA A 53 -8.72 -15.13 -7.51
N GLY A 54 -9.05 -16.19 -6.80
CA GLY A 54 -8.88 -17.58 -7.21
C GLY A 54 -7.52 -18.17 -6.83
N TYR A 55 -6.70 -17.51 -6.00
CA TYR A 55 -5.49 -18.13 -5.43
C TYR A 55 -5.86 -19.29 -4.50
N ALA A 56 -5.06 -20.36 -4.55
CA ALA A 56 -5.29 -21.53 -3.71
C ALA A 56 -5.25 -21.13 -2.24
N GLU A 57 -6.21 -21.59 -1.45
CA GLU A 57 -6.41 -21.19 -0.04
C GLU A 57 -5.13 -21.35 0.80
N LYS A 58 -4.44 -22.49 0.65
CA LYS A 58 -3.17 -22.77 1.32
C LYS A 58 -2.06 -21.75 1.02
N SER A 59 -2.13 -21.07 -0.13
CA SER A 59 -1.15 -20.08 -0.58
C SER A 59 -1.64 -18.64 -0.49
N ALA A 60 -2.92 -18.41 -0.16
CA ALA A 60 -3.57 -17.09 -0.26
C ALA A 60 -2.85 -16.03 0.57
N LYS A 61 -2.43 -16.38 1.80
CA LYS A 61 -1.70 -15.48 2.69
C LYS A 61 -0.33 -15.09 2.13
N VAL A 62 0.43 -16.05 1.61
CA VAL A 62 1.76 -15.80 1.03
C VAL A 62 1.64 -14.96 -0.24
N MET A 63 0.67 -15.30 -1.10
CA MET A 63 0.38 -14.54 -2.30
C MET A 63 -0.06 -13.12 -1.99
N ALA A 64 -0.95 -12.92 -1.01
CA ALA A 64 -1.37 -11.60 -0.56
C ALA A 64 -0.17 -10.74 -0.15
N CYS A 65 0.71 -11.25 0.71
CA CYS A 65 1.92 -10.54 1.13
C CYS A 65 2.87 -10.20 -0.04
N ARG A 66 2.95 -11.05 -1.05
CA ARG A 66 3.76 -10.80 -2.25
C ARG A 66 3.12 -9.74 -3.14
N LEU A 67 1.81 -9.84 -3.38
CA LEU A 67 1.07 -8.96 -4.27
C LEU A 67 0.99 -7.53 -3.71
N THR A 68 0.83 -7.37 -2.39
CA THR A 68 0.81 -6.05 -1.75
C THR A 68 2.16 -5.34 -1.77
N LYS A 69 3.27 -6.08 -1.92
CA LYS A 69 4.62 -5.52 -2.07
C LYS A 69 4.98 -5.14 -3.51
N ASP A 70 4.20 -5.58 -4.51
CA ASP A 70 4.40 -5.14 -5.90
C ASP A 70 3.85 -3.72 -6.06
N ASN A 71 4.73 -2.77 -6.32
CA ASN A 71 4.39 -1.35 -6.45
C ASN A 71 3.27 -1.11 -7.49
N ARG A 72 3.21 -1.89 -8.57
CA ARG A 72 2.17 -1.73 -9.61
C ARG A 72 0.79 -2.12 -9.09
N ILE A 73 0.74 -3.20 -8.29
CA ILE A 73 -0.50 -3.67 -7.67
C ILE A 73 -0.92 -2.72 -6.55
N ALA A 74 0.03 -2.26 -5.72
CA ALA A 74 -0.24 -1.29 -4.67
C ALA A 74 -0.81 0.02 -5.24
N ALA A 75 -0.20 0.55 -6.29
CA ALA A 75 -0.68 1.74 -6.99
C ALA A 75 -2.08 1.53 -7.59
N ARG A 76 -2.34 0.36 -8.19
CA ARG A 76 -3.67 0.03 -8.72
C ARG A 76 -4.73 -0.09 -7.63
N ILE A 77 -4.42 -0.70 -6.49
CA ILE A 77 -5.33 -0.76 -5.33
C ILE A 77 -5.66 0.65 -4.84
N ALA A 78 -4.66 1.53 -4.73
CA ALA A 78 -4.87 2.92 -4.33
C ALA A 78 -5.79 3.66 -5.32
N SER A 79 -5.53 3.54 -6.63
CA SER A 79 -6.41 4.10 -7.68
C SER A 79 -7.84 3.60 -7.55
N ARG A 80 -8.04 2.29 -7.40
CA ARG A 80 -9.39 1.71 -7.30
C ARG A 80 -10.11 2.13 -6.03
N ARG A 81 -9.39 2.33 -4.91
CA ARG A 81 -9.97 2.91 -3.68
C ARG A 81 -10.41 4.35 -3.87
N ALA A 82 -9.61 5.16 -4.56
CA ALA A 82 -9.98 6.53 -4.90
C ALA A 82 -11.21 6.59 -5.83
N GLU A 83 -11.27 5.72 -6.85
CA GLU A 83 -12.44 5.57 -7.72
C GLU A 83 -13.70 5.17 -6.93
N ASN A 84 -13.57 4.25 -5.97
CA ASN A 84 -14.69 3.85 -5.12
C ASN A 84 -15.15 5.00 -4.22
N ALA A 85 -14.23 5.74 -3.59
CA ALA A 85 -14.58 6.89 -2.77
C ALA A 85 -15.31 7.97 -3.59
N ALA A 86 -14.81 8.26 -4.79
CA ALA A 86 -15.43 9.21 -5.72
C ALA A 86 -16.86 8.79 -6.13
N LYS A 87 -17.12 7.49 -6.30
CA LYS A 87 -18.47 6.98 -6.63
C LYS A 87 -19.50 7.24 -5.54
N PHE A 88 -19.08 7.24 -4.28
CA PHE A 88 -19.98 7.46 -3.15
C PHE A 88 -20.00 8.92 -2.69
N GLU A 89 -19.15 9.78 -3.25
CA GLU A 89 -18.92 11.16 -2.79
C GLU A 89 -18.58 11.26 -1.29
N ILE A 90 -18.16 10.15 -0.68
CA ILE A 90 -17.83 10.08 0.75
C ILE A 90 -16.38 10.53 0.95
N THR A 91 -16.21 11.56 1.75
CA THR A 91 -14.94 12.09 2.22
C THR A 91 -14.47 11.40 3.50
N LYS A 92 -13.17 11.51 3.83
CA LYS A 92 -12.66 10.95 5.10
C LYS A 92 -13.28 11.64 6.30
N GLU A 93 -13.53 12.94 6.16
CA GLU A 93 -14.15 13.81 7.16
C GLU A 93 -15.57 13.33 7.49
N GLU A 94 -16.37 12.99 6.48
CA GLU A 94 -17.72 12.44 6.67
C GLU A 94 -17.70 11.06 7.35
N VAL A 95 -16.74 10.20 7.03
CA VAL A 95 -16.58 8.92 7.72
C VAL A 95 -16.24 9.13 9.19
N ILE A 96 -15.32 10.04 9.50
CA ILE A 96 -14.94 10.35 10.89
C ILE A 96 -16.14 10.92 11.64
N ALA A 97 -16.89 11.86 11.04
CA ALA A 97 -18.11 12.40 11.63
C ALA A 97 -19.15 11.30 11.91
N GLY A 98 -19.39 10.39 10.96
CA GLY A 98 -20.30 9.27 11.16
C GLY A 98 -19.87 8.32 12.30
N ILE A 99 -18.57 8.04 12.43
CA ILE A 99 -18.04 7.23 13.54
C ILE A 99 -18.22 7.95 14.88
N LEU A 100 -18.00 9.27 14.94
CA LEU A 100 -18.22 10.06 16.16
C LEU A 100 -19.69 10.01 16.59
N SER A 101 -20.63 10.19 15.66
CA SER A 101 -22.07 10.05 15.97
C SER A 101 -22.43 8.64 16.44
N ALA A 102 -21.83 7.59 15.86
CA ALA A 102 -22.05 6.23 16.32
C ALA A 102 -21.50 5.97 17.73
N ILE A 103 -20.37 6.60 18.09
CA ILE A 103 -19.82 6.55 19.46
C ILE A 103 -20.76 7.25 20.44
N GLU A 104 -21.34 8.40 20.07
CA GLU A 104 -22.32 9.11 20.89
C GLU A 104 -23.57 8.25 21.14
N MET A 105 -24.11 7.60 20.11
CA MET A 105 -25.22 6.65 20.26
C MET A 105 -24.84 5.45 21.14
N ALA A 106 -23.59 4.97 21.06
CA ALA A 106 -23.10 3.88 21.90
C ALA A 106 -22.92 4.32 23.37
N LEU A 107 -22.61 5.60 23.62
CA LEU A 107 -22.56 6.18 24.96
C LEU A 107 -23.95 6.19 25.59
N GLU A 108 -24.97 6.66 24.87
CA GLU A 108 -26.38 6.64 25.32
C GLU A 108 -26.84 5.23 25.66
N GLN A 109 -26.43 4.23 24.87
CA GLN A 109 -26.73 2.82 25.09
C GLN A 109 -25.85 2.15 26.16
N GLN A 110 -24.94 2.88 26.80
CA GLN A 110 -23.96 2.35 27.76
C GLN A 110 -23.19 1.13 27.22
N ASN A 111 -22.79 1.17 25.94
CA ASN A 111 -22.07 0.10 25.28
C ASN A 111 -20.57 0.44 25.12
N PRO A 112 -19.72 0.16 26.12
CA PRO A 112 -18.30 0.50 26.09
C PRO A 112 -17.52 -0.24 24.99
N ALA A 113 -17.94 -1.45 24.63
CA ALA A 113 -17.29 -2.21 23.57
C ALA A 113 -17.43 -1.51 22.20
N ALA A 114 -18.63 -0.99 21.89
CA ALA A 114 -18.87 -0.23 20.67
C ALA A 114 -18.13 1.11 20.67
N MET A 115 -18.09 1.82 21.82
CA MET A 115 -17.33 3.06 21.97
C MET A 115 -15.82 2.85 21.69
N ILE A 116 -15.21 1.85 22.33
CA ILE A 116 -13.79 1.52 22.14
C ILE A 116 -13.52 1.15 20.68
N SER A 117 -14.39 0.35 20.07
CA SER A 117 -14.28 -0.03 18.67
C SER A 117 -14.27 1.20 17.75
N GLY A 118 -15.19 2.16 17.97
CA GLY A 118 -15.23 3.41 17.21
C GLY A 118 -13.94 4.23 17.36
N LEU A 119 -13.46 4.41 18.59
CA LEU A 119 -12.20 5.14 18.86
C LEU A 119 -10.99 4.49 18.18
N VAL A 120 -10.93 3.15 18.17
CA VAL A 120 -9.88 2.41 17.45
C VAL A 120 -9.94 2.66 15.94
N GLN A 121 -11.13 2.75 15.34
CA GLN A 121 -11.25 3.06 13.91
C GLN A 121 -10.78 4.49 13.60
N ILE A 122 -11.13 5.46 14.44
CA ILE A 122 -10.63 6.84 14.32
C ILE A 122 -9.09 6.84 14.40
N GLY A 123 -8.51 6.17 15.40
CA GLY A 123 -7.06 6.10 15.55
C GLY A 123 -6.33 5.48 14.35
N LYS A 124 -6.94 4.48 13.69
CA LYS A 124 -6.44 3.91 12.44
C LYS A 124 -6.52 4.91 11.28
N LEU A 125 -7.65 5.63 11.14
CA LEU A 125 -7.83 6.64 10.08
C LEU A 125 -6.88 7.84 10.26
N CYS A 126 -6.55 8.21 11.50
CA CYS A 126 -5.61 9.26 11.84
C CYS A 126 -4.14 8.82 11.79
N GLY A 127 -3.85 7.55 11.45
CA GLY A 127 -2.48 7.07 11.28
C GLY A 127 -1.73 6.73 12.57
N PHE A 128 -2.38 6.67 13.73
CA PHE A 128 -1.71 6.37 15.01
C PHE A 128 -1.11 4.95 15.10
N TYR A 129 -1.36 4.11 14.09
CA TYR A 129 -0.87 2.73 14.00
C TYR A 129 0.11 2.52 12.83
N GLU A 130 0.46 3.57 12.08
CA GLU A 130 1.43 3.43 10.99
C GLU A 130 2.85 3.27 11.55
N PRO A 131 3.63 2.29 11.07
CA PRO A 131 5.00 2.09 11.55
C PRO A 131 5.87 3.26 11.11
N GLU A 132 6.58 3.87 12.06
CA GLU A 132 7.56 4.93 11.77
C GLU A 132 8.61 4.41 10.77
N VAL A 133 8.58 4.92 9.54
CA VAL A 133 9.58 4.59 8.52
C VAL A 133 10.89 5.30 8.88
N ARG A 134 11.71 4.66 9.72
CA ARG A 134 13.09 5.10 9.94
C ARG A 134 13.91 4.84 8.68
N ARG A 135 14.08 5.89 7.86
CA ARG A 135 15.13 5.90 6.84
C ARG A 135 16.48 5.96 7.55
N ILE A 136 17.20 4.84 7.53
CA ILE A 136 18.60 4.81 7.95
C ILE A 136 19.40 5.44 6.82
N GLU A 137 19.82 6.69 7.00
CA GLU A 137 20.82 7.31 6.13
C GLU A 137 22.17 6.65 6.42
N LEU A 138 22.70 5.90 5.45
CA LEU A 138 24.05 5.34 5.51
C LEU A 138 25.07 6.45 5.19
N SER A 139 25.31 7.37 6.13
CA SER A 139 26.32 8.41 5.92
C SER A 139 27.75 7.86 6.12
N GLY A 140 28.58 8.06 5.10
CA GLY A 140 30.03 7.81 5.09
C GLY A 140 30.50 6.37 4.83
N SER A 141 29.75 5.32 5.19
CA SER A 141 30.18 3.94 4.91
C SER A 141 29.94 3.54 3.45
N ALA A 142 28.84 4.01 2.85
CA ALA A 142 28.50 3.75 1.45
C ALA A 142 29.50 4.42 0.49
N GLU A 143 29.91 5.66 0.76
CA GLU A 143 30.88 6.40 -0.06
C GLU A 143 32.27 5.76 -0.01
N ARG A 144 32.74 5.34 1.17
CA ARG A 144 34.03 4.60 1.30
C ARG A 144 33.99 3.26 0.60
N LEU A 145 32.85 2.56 0.66
CA LEU A 145 32.67 1.28 -0.01
C LEU A 145 32.59 1.46 -1.54
N GLN A 146 31.90 2.51 -2.01
CA GLN A 146 31.83 2.86 -3.42
C GLN A 146 33.19 3.29 -3.97
N ALA A 147 33.95 4.11 -3.23
CA ALA A 147 35.31 4.48 -3.58
C ALA A 147 36.25 3.26 -3.61
N LYS A 148 36.08 2.32 -2.68
CA LYS A 148 36.83 1.06 -2.67
C LYS A 148 36.51 0.17 -3.87
N PHE A 149 35.25 0.11 -4.30
CA PHE A 149 34.86 -0.63 -5.51
C PHE A 149 35.32 0.07 -6.80
N ALA A 150 35.31 1.40 -6.84
CA ALA A 150 35.79 2.16 -7.99
C ALA A 150 37.33 2.10 -8.15
N ALA A 151 38.07 1.85 -7.06
CA ALA A 151 39.53 1.72 -7.07
C ALA A 151 40.02 0.28 -7.32
N MET A 152 39.11 -0.69 -7.39
CA MET A 152 39.40 -2.10 -7.63
C MET A 152 39.50 -2.35 -9.14
N SER A 153 40.42 -3.20 -9.59
CA SER A 153 40.50 -3.54 -11.02
C SER A 153 39.30 -4.36 -11.46
N ASP A 154 38.98 -4.35 -12.75
CA ASP A 154 37.86 -5.13 -13.31
C ASP A 154 37.98 -6.64 -13.00
N ASP A 155 39.21 -7.17 -12.96
CA ASP A 155 39.50 -8.56 -12.60
C ASP A 155 39.20 -8.84 -11.11
N GLU A 156 39.60 -7.94 -10.22
CA GLU A 156 39.31 -8.05 -8.78
C GLU A 156 37.80 -7.88 -8.49
N LEU A 157 37.11 -7.00 -9.23
CA LEU A 157 35.65 -6.84 -9.18
C LEU A 157 34.92 -8.11 -9.62
N LEU A 158 35.40 -8.76 -10.69
CA LEU A 158 34.87 -10.02 -11.19
C LEU A 158 35.04 -11.16 -10.18
N GLU A 159 36.20 -11.27 -9.54
CA GLU A 159 36.42 -12.27 -8.47
C GLU A 159 35.46 -12.08 -7.29
N LEU A 160 35.22 -10.83 -6.91
CA LEU A 160 34.38 -10.51 -5.75
C LEU A 160 32.89 -10.76 -6.05
N ALA A 161 32.44 -10.46 -7.27
CA ALA A 161 31.12 -10.83 -7.76
C ALA A 161 30.93 -12.35 -7.78
N ALA A 162 31.92 -13.11 -8.26
CA ALA A 162 31.91 -14.56 -8.27
C ALA A 162 31.84 -15.18 -6.86
N ARG A 163 32.56 -14.63 -5.88
CA ARG A 163 32.49 -15.05 -4.47
C ARG A 163 31.14 -14.76 -3.82
N SER A 164 30.51 -13.64 -4.18
CA SER A 164 29.21 -13.24 -3.62
C SER A 164 28.06 -14.14 -4.11
N SER A 165 28.16 -14.66 -5.34
CA SER A 165 27.16 -15.57 -5.92
C SER A 165 27.19 -16.97 -5.29
N HIS A 166 28.27 -17.36 -4.60
CA HIS A 166 28.40 -18.68 -3.97
C HIS A 166 27.81 -18.74 -2.55
N ARG A 167 27.48 -17.59 -1.94
CA ARG A 167 27.02 -17.49 -0.54
C ARG A 167 25.50 -17.46 -0.38
N GLY A 168 24.75 -17.75 -1.45
CA GLY A 168 23.28 -17.83 -1.46
C GLY A 168 22.71 -19.22 -1.81
N LEU A 169 23.53 -20.27 -1.87
CA LEU A 169 23.10 -21.65 -2.19
C LEU A 169 23.31 -22.63 -1.02
N ILE A 170 23.03 -22.19 0.21
CA ILE A 170 22.85 -23.08 1.37
C ILE A 170 21.55 -22.71 2.07
#